data_AF-A0A7V9PN78-F1
#
_entry.id   AF-A0A7V9PN78-F1
#
_cell.length_a   1.000
_cell.length_b   1.000
_cell.length_c   1.000
_cell.angle_alpha   90.00
_cell.angle_beta   90.00
_cell.angle_gamma   90.00
#
_symmetry.space_group_name_H-M   'P 1'
#
loop_
_entity.id
_entity.type
_entity.pdbx_description
1 polymer ?
#
loop_
_entity_poly.entity_id
_entity_poly.type
_entity_poly.pdbx_seq_one_letter_code
_entity_poly.pdbx_strand_id
1 'polypeptide(L)'
;MPATPDPHRTDDAVHHLARIRRAAGSPGEHEAARWIADRLRDLGADARVEEECVHGTYWWPLGLLNAVGVGAALLSRGRRWPGALLALAATAGLGDDLDHRSRAFRRMALPRRVTCNVVAHVGDRAAARTALVVVHHDAAHGGAVFDPRPIHLFARLAPRRHARSTRWPPLLWTVIGGPLLVALGAATGWPGVRDAGALLAAGAVGFMVDIGRRAAVPGANDNASGVAAMLRVAEALRD
;
A
#
# COMPACT_ATOMS: atom_id res chain seq x y z
N MET A 1 -36.70 12.28 -9.27
CA MET A 1 -35.28 12.53 -9.61
C MET A 1 -34.45 12.10 -8.43
N PRO A 2 -33.33 11.37 -8.60
CA PRO A 2 -32.42 11.14 -7.49
C PRO A 2 -31.97 12.51 -6.95
N ALA A 3 -32.06 12.69 -5.64
CA ALA A 3 -31.65 13.93 -4.99
C ALA A 3 -30.18 14.22 -5.35
N THR A 4 -29.90 15.43 -5.83
CA THR A 4 -28.52 15.88 -6.06
C THR A 4 -27.78 15.83 -4.71
N PRO A 5 -26.65 15.12 -4.60
CA PRO A 5 -25.94 15.01 -3.34
C PRO A 5 -25.47 16.39 -2.87
N ASP A 6 -25.70 16.71 -1.60
CA ASP A 6 -25.25 17.96 -0.98
C ASP A 6 -23.72 18.00 -0.92
N PRO A 7 -23.05 18.95 -1.62
CA PRO A 7 -21.60 19.06 -1.62
C PRO A 7 -21.01 19.32 -0.24
N HIS A 8 -21.71 20.06 0.62
CA HIS A 8 -21.20 20.47 1.94
C HIS A 8 -21.04 19.26 2.87
N ARG A 9 -21.99 18.33 2.85
CA ARG A 9 -21.92 17.09 3.63
C ARG A 9 -20.80 16.15 3.18
N THR A 10 -20.45 16.19 1.90
CA THR A 10 -19.35 15.39 1.34
C THR A 10 -18.01 15.95 1.81
N ASP A 11 -17.89 17.28 1.79
CA ASP A 11 -16.70 17.99 2.25
C ASP A 11 -16.43 17.79 3.75
N ASP A 12 -17.50 17.81 4.56
CA ASP A 12 -17.41 17.56 6.01
C ASP A 12 -16.79 16.20 6.36
N ALA A 13 -17.19 15.14 5.65
CA ALA A 13 -16.66 13.79 5.87
C ALA A 13 -15.18 13.71 5.50
N VAL A 14 -14.78 14.32 4.38
CA VAL A 14 -13.38 14.38 3.95
C VAL A 14 -12.54 15.13 4.98
N HIS A 15 -12.99 16.31 5.40
CA HIS A 15 -12.29 17.12 6.39
C HIS A 15 -12.19 16.44 7.76
N HIS A 16 -13.25 15.74 8.20
CA HIS A 16 -13.23 14.99 9.44
C HIS A 16 -12.18 13.88 9.39
N LEU A 17 -12.25 13.00 8.39
CA LEU A 17 -11.31 11.88 8.24
C LEU A 17 -9.88 12.36 8.04
N ALA A 18 -9.67 13.44 7.28
CA ALA A 18 -8.34 13.99 7.01
C ALA A 18 -7.61 14.52 8.25
N ARG A 19 -8.34 14.85 9.32
CA ARG A 19 -7.74 15.23 10.62
C ARG A 19 -7.26 14.02 11.43
N ILE A 20 -7.76 12.83 11.13
CA ILE A 20 -7.41 11.60 11.84
C ILE A 20 -6.16 10.98 11.20
N ARG A 21 -5.13 10.73 12.01
CA ARG A 21 -3.92 9.98 11.60
C ARG A 21 -4.23 8.49 11.56
N ARG A 22 -4.79 8.05 10.44
CA ARG A 22 -5.37 6.72 10.24
C ARG A 22 -4.46 5.74 9.49
N ALA A 23 -3.22 5.60 9.94
CA ALA A 23 -2.33 4.55 9.40
C ALA A 23 -2.91 3.15 9.69
N ALA A 24 -2.69 2.19 8.81
CA ALA A 24 -3.18 0.82 9.01
C ALA A 24 -2.70 0.22 10.35
N GLY A 25 -3.62 -0.39 11.08
CA GLY A 25 -3.41 -0.95 12.42
C GLY A 25 -3.06 0.07 13.50
N SER A 26 -3.51 1.32 13.37
CA SER A 26 -3.28 2.40 14.34
C SER A 26 -4.56 2.77 15.10
N PRO A 27 -4.46 3.39 16.29
CA PRO A 27 -5.64 3.89 16.99
C PRO A 27 -6.52 4.82 16.15
N GLY A 28 -5.92 5.64 15.27
CA GLY A 28 -6.66 6.53 14.38
C GLY A 28 -7.41 5.79 13.27
N GLU A 29 -6.92 4.65 12.81
CA GLU A 29 -7.71 3.78 11.90
C GLU A 29 -8.94 3.22 12.63
N HIS A 30 -8.78 2.77 13.89
CA HIS A 30 -9.90 2.26 14.67
C HIS A 30 -10.94 3.35 14.97
N GLU A 31 -10.48 4.57 15.27
CA GLU A 31 -11.33 5.75 15.43
C GLU A 31 -12.11 6.05 14.14
N ALA A 32 -11.42 6.09 12.99
CA ALA A 32 -12.05 6.31 11.70
C ALA A 32 -13.07 5.21 11.37
N ALA A 33 -12.74 3.94 11.60
CA ALA A 33 -13.64 2.81 11.34
C ALA A 33 -14.92 2.89 12.17
N ARG A 34 -14.80 3.21 13.47
CA ARG A 34 -15.98 3.40 14.35
C ARG A 34 -16.83 4.56 13.88
N TRP A 35 -16.22 5.71 13.57
CA TRP A 35 -16.93 6.87 13.06
C TRP A 35 -17.67 6.55 11.76
N ILE A 36 -17.03 5.86 10.81
CA ILE A 36 -17.68 5.45 9.55
C ILE A 36 -18.86 4.51 9.82
N ALA A 37 -18.70 3.53 10.71
CA ALA A 37 -19.76 2.59 11.08
C ALA A 37 -20.94 3.30 11.78
N ASP A 38 -20.67 4.24 12.69
CA ASP A 38 -21.69 5.10 13.31
C ASP A 38 -22.44 5.91 12.25
N ARG A 39 -21.73 6.56 11.32
CA ARG A 39 -22.36 7.32 10.22
C ARG A 39 -23.23 6.45 9.31
N LEU A 40 -22.80 5.23 9.01
CA LEU A 40 -23.60 4.29 8.22
C LEU A 40 -24.85 3.82 8.99
N ARG A 41 -24.75 3.61 10.31
CA ARG A 41 -25.90 3.29 11.18
C ARG A 41 -26.87 4.46 11.31
N ASP A 42 -26.37 5.68 11.44
CA ASP A 42 -27.18 6.91 11.36
C ASP A 42 -27.89 7.01 10.01
N LEU A 43 -27.28 6.42 8.97
CA LEU A 43 -27.82 6.22 7.63
C LEU A 43 -28.63 4.90 7.49
N GLY A 44 -29.01 4.24 8.58
CA GLY A 44 -29.96 3.13 8.58
C GLY A 44 -29.41 1.85 7.94
N ALA A 45 -28.13 1.85 7.57
CA ALA A 45 -27.45 0.66 7.13
C ALA A 45 -27.17 -0.25 8.32
N ASP A 46 -27.24 -1.56 8.10
CA ASP A 46 -26.68 -2.53 9.05
C ASP A 46 -25.16 -2.54 8.88
N ALA A 47 -24.47 -1.75 9.71
CA ALA A 47 -23.03 -1.57 9.65
C ALA A 47 -22.32 -2.06 10.92
N ARG A 48 -21.23 -2.80 10.71
CA ARG A 48 -20.37 -3.35 11.76
C ARG A 48 -18.90 -3.12 11.44
N VAL A 49 -18.09 -3.04 12.50
CA VAL A 49 -16.62 -3.06 12.39
C VAL A 49 -16.18 -4.51 12.53
N GLU A 50 -15.40 -5.00 11.57
CA GLU A 50 -14.76 -6.32 11.61
C GLU A 50 -13.27 -6.14 11.85
N GLU A 51 -12.72 -6.85 12.82
CA GLU A 51 -11.30 -6.80 13.16
C GLU A 51 -10.53 -7.90 12.44
N GLU A 52 -9.38 -7.55 11.88
CA GLU A 52 -8.50 -8.46 11.17
C GLU A 52 -7.04 -8.30 11.62
N CYS A 53 -6.25 -9.36 11.50
CA CYS A 53 -4.86 -9.35 11.97
C CYS A 53 -3.85 -9.27 10.82
N VAL A 54 -3.21 -8.11 10.65
CA VAL A 54 -2.25 -7.81 9.58
C VAL A 54 -0.88 -7.39 10.14
N HIS A 55 0.16 -7.30 9.30
CA HIS A 55 1.41 -6.66 9.73
C HIS A 55 1.28 -5.12 9.81
N GLY A 56 0.44 -4.53 8.97
CA GLY A 56 0.12 -3.10 8.99
C GLY A 56 1.12 -2.19 8.25
N THR A 57 2.21 -2.74 7.70
CA THR A 57 3.17 -1.96 6.92
C THR A 57 3.67 -2.74 5.70
N TYR A 58 4.01 -2.04 4.63
CA TYR A 58 4.66 -2.65 3.45
C TYR A 58 6.16 -2.36 3.40
N TRP A 59 6.63 -1.27 4.01
CA TRP A 59 8.05 -0.89 3.93
C TRP A 59 8.97 -1.80 4.73
N TRP A 60 8.50 -2.39 5.85
CA TRP A 60 9.28 -3.35 6.62
C TRP A 60 9.59 -4.63 5.84
N PRO A 61 8.61 -5.38 5.31
CA PRO A 61 8.92 -6.61 4.57
C PRO A 61 9.78 -6.36 3.33
N LEU A 62 9.45 -5.32 2.54
CA LEU A 62 10.20 -4.99 1.34
C LEU A 62 11.62 -4.49 1.66
N GLY A 63 11.77 -3.66 2.69
CA GLY A 63 13.06 -3.13 3.13
C GLY A 63 13.97 -4.19 3.72
N LEU A 64 13.45 -5.07 4.58
CA LEU A 64 14.23 -6.15 5.19
C LEU A 64 14.73 -7.16 4.14
N LEU A 65 13.89 -7.58 3.20
CA LEU A 65 14.30 -8.50 2.14
C LEU A 65 15.33 -7.85 1.19
N ASN A 66 15.23 -6.54 0.92
CA ASN A 66 16.27 -5.84 0.19
C ASN A 66 17.58 -5.71 1.00
N ALA A 67 17.51 -5.50 2.32
CA ALA A 67 18.68 -5.52 3.19
C ALA A 67 19.36 -6.90 3.19
N VAL A 68 18.58 -8.00 3.16
CA VAL A 68 19.11 -9.35 2.94
C VAL A 68 19.82 -9.46 1.59
N GLY A 69 19.26 -8.88 0.53
CA GLY A 69 19.92 -8.79 -0.79
C GLY A 69 21.27 -8.07 -0.74
N VAL A 70 21.37 -6.96 -0.01
CA VAL A 70 22.65 -6.25 0.22
C VAL A 70 23.64 -7.13 0.97
N GLY A 71 23.20 -7.78 2.06
CA GLY A 71 24.03 -8.73 2.82
C GLY A 71 24.50 -9.92 1.97
N ALA A 72 23.65 -10.43 1.09
CA ALA A 72 23.96 -11.50 0.15
C ALA A 72 25.03 -11.11 -0.88
N ALA A 73 25.05 -9.84 -1.31
CA ALA A 73 26.10 -9.30 -2.17
C ALA A 73 27.45 -9.27 -1.43
N LEU A 74 27.46 -8.88 -0.15
CA LEU A 74 28.69 -8.91 0.66
C LEU A 74 29.17 -10.35 0.88
N LEU A 75 28.27 -11.27 1.21
CA LEU A 75 28.59 -12.69 1.42
C LEU A 75 29.17 -13.34 0.15
N SER A 76 28.63 -13.02 -1.02
CA SER A 76 29.11 -13.61 -2.28
C SER A 76 30.52 -13.18 -2.69
N ARG A 77 31.13 -12.17 -2.03
CA ARG A 77 32.55 -11.82 -2.24
C ARG A 77 33.51 -12.90 -1.74
N GLY A 78 33.16 -13.60 -0.66
CA GLY A 78 33.94 -14.73 -0.15
C GLY A 78 33.32 -16.09 -0.47
N ARG A 79 31.99 -16.16 -0.59
CA ARG A 79 31.24 -17.42 -0.72
C ARG A 79 30.15 -17.28 -1.79
N ARG A 80 30.52 -17.47 -3.06
CA ARG A 80 29.64 -17.23 -4.23
C ARG A 80 28.25 -17.86 -4.10
N TRP A 81 28.18 -19.16 -3.80
CA TRP A 81 26.94 -19.93 -3.81
C TRP A 81 26.03 -19.60 -2.63
N PRO A 82 26.53 -19.54 -1.37
CA PRO A 82 25.72 -19.05 -0.26
C PRO A 82 25.13 -17.65 -0.48
N GLY A 83 25.91 -16.72 -1.03
CA GLY A 83 25.40 -15.39 -1.36
C GLY A 83 24.37 -15.42 -2.49
N ALA A 84 24.58 -16.20 -3.55
CA ALA A 84 23.61 -16.34 -4.64
C ALA A 84 22.27 -16.93 -4.16
N LEU A 85 22.31 -17.99 -3.34
CA LEU A 85 21.12 -18.64 -2.78
C LEU A 85 20.36 -17.71 -1.83
N LEU A 86 21.07 -16.95 -0.99
CA LEU A 86 20.44 -15.98 -0.09
C LEU A 86 19.75 -14.85 -0.85
N ALA A 87 20.38 -14.33 -1.90
CA ALA A 87 19.79 -13.30 -2.77
C ALA A 87 18.58 -13.83 -3.54
N LEU A 88 18.63 -15.08 -4.01
CA LEU A 88 17.51 -15.75 -4.66
C LEU A 88 16.33 -15.95 -3.69
N ALA A 89 16.60 -16.38 -2.46
CA ALA A 89 15.58 -16.51 -1.42
C ALA A 89 14.92 -15.16 -1.08
N ALA A 90 15.71 -14.09 -0.98
CA ALA A 90 15.16 -12.74 -0.79
C ALA A 90 14.28 -12.30 -1.97
N THR A 91 14.71 -12.60 -3.21
CA THR A 91 13.94 -12.32 -4.43
C THR A 91 12.62 -13.07 -4.42
N ALA A 92 12.63 -14.37 -4.08
CA ALA A 92 11.42 -15.19 -3.98
C ALA A 92 10.47 -14.66 -2.89
N GLY A 93 11.01 -14.26 -1.72
CA GLY A 93 10.23 -13.66 -0.65
C GLY A 93 9.57 -12.33 -1.06
N LEU A 94 10.27 -11.51 -1.86
CA LEU A 94 9.70 -10.28 -2.40
C LEU A 94 8.60 -10.55 -3.42
N GLY A 95 8.83 -11.54 -4.31
CA GLY A 95 7.81 -12.00 -5.25
C GLY A 95 6.54 -12.48 -4.55
N ASP A 96 6.70 -13.29 -3.49
CA ASP A 96 5.58 -13.75 -2.66
C ASP A 96 4.86 -12.61 -1.92
N ASP A 97 5.59 -11.61 -1.40
CA ASP A 97 4.97 -10.47 -0.72
C ASP A 97 4.14 -9.61 -1.69
N LEU A 98 4.65 -9.41 -2.92
CA LEU A 98 4.03 -8.61 -3.97
C LEU A 98 2.93 -9.33 -4.77
N ASP A 99 2.90 -10.67 -4.79
CA ASP A 99 1.80 -11.45 -5.37
C ASP A 99 0.58 -11.52 -4.43
N HIS A 100 0.69 -11.02 -3.20
CA HIS A 100 -0.39 -10.92 -2.21
C HIS A 100 -1.03 -12.26 -1.79
N ARG A 101 -0.50 -13.41 -2.22
CA ARG A 101 -1.04 -14.74 -1.89
C ARG A 101 -0.60 -15.21 -0.51
N SER A 102 0.62 -15.74 -0.40
CA SER A 102 1.05 -16.39 0.83
C SER A 102 1.67 -15.40 1.81
N ARG A 103 2.43 -14.40 1.36
CA ARG A 103 3.11 -13.41 2.23
C ARG A 103 3.81 -14.09 3.42
N ALA A 104 4.49 -15.19 3.16
CA ALA A 104 5.03 -16.10 4.16
C ALA A 104 6.04 -15.38 5.08
N PHE A 105 6.97 -14.63 4.50
CA PHE A 105 7.95 -13.86 5.28
C PHE A 105 7.26 -12.90 6.26
N ARG A 106 6.29 -12.13 5.76
CA ARG A 106 5.51 -11.18 6.56
C ARG A 106 4.74 -11.87 7.69
N ARG A 107 4.13 -13.03 7.42
CA ARG A 107 3.35 -13.78 8.43
C ARG A 107 4.21 -14.45 9.49
N MET A 108 5.39 -14.95 9.11
CA MET A 108 6.25 -15.74 10.01
C MET A 108 7.23 -14.89 10.81
N ALA A 109 7.72 -13.78 10.25
CA ALA A 109 8.85 -13.04 10.81
C ALA A 109 8.50 -11.65 11.36
N LEU A 110 7.32 -11.10 11.06
CA LEU A 110 6.98 -9.71 11.40
C LEU A 110 5.82 -9.60 12.40
N PRO A 111 5.82 -8.58 13.29
CA PRO A 111 4.76 -8.38 14.26
C PRO A 111 3.40 -8.18 13.61
N ARG A 112 2.35 -8.68 14.24
CA ARG A 112 0.95 -8.47 13.80
C ARG A 112 0.29 -7.36 14.61
N ARG A 113 -0.69 -6.72 13.99
CA ARG A 113 -1.55 -5.67 14.53
C ARG A 113 -2.98 -5.94 14.09
N VAL A 114 -3.92 -5.51 14.91
CA VAL A 114 -5.33 -5.48 14.52
C VAL A 114 -5.55 -4.30 13.58
N THR A 115 -6.23 -4.53 12.47
CA THR A 115 -6.79 -3.53 11.55
C THR A 115 -8.30 -3.68 11.55
N CYS A 116 -9.02 -2.64 11.13
CA CYS A 116 -10.47 -2.65 11.08
C CYS A 116 -10.95 -2.61 9.63
N ASN A 117 -11.97 -3.39 9.31
CA ASN A 117 -12.82 -3.20 8.15
C ASN A 117 -14.18 -2.67 8.61
N VAL A 118 -14.86 -1.90 7.77
CA VAL A 118 -16.26 -1.51 8.00
C VAL A 118 -17.10 -2.15 6.93
N VAL A 119 -18.04 -3.00 7.35
CA VAL A 119 -18.95 -3.70 6.45
C VAL A 119 -20.35 -3.18 6.73
N ALA A 120 -21.05 -2.75 5.69
CA ALA A 120 -22.41 -2.26 5.78
C ALA A 120 -23.30 -2.79 4.67
N HIS A 121 -24.55 -3.06 5.01
CA HIS A 121 -25.58 -3.50 4.07
C HIS A 121 -26.70 -2.46 4.02
N VAL A 122 -27.10 -2.08 2.80
CA VAL A 122 -28.18 -1.12 2.51
C VAL A 122 -29.05 -1.68 1.39
N GLY A 123 -30.34 -1.32 1.35
CA GLY A 123 -31.30 -1.83 0.38
C GLY A 123 -31.87 -3.22 0.70
N ASP A 124 -32.53 -3.84 -0.29
CA ASP A 124 -33.20 -5.12 -0.14
C ASP A 124 -32.21 -6.30 -0.04
N ARG A 125 -32.29 -7.04 1.07
CA ARG A 125 -31.47 -8.24 1.32
C ARG A 125 -31.90 -9.45 0.51
N ALA A 126 -33.13 -9.48 0.04
CA ALA A 126 -33.67 -10.55 -0.79
C ALA A 126 -33.42 -10.31 -2.29
N ALA A 127 -32.79 -9.18 -2.66
CA ALA A 127 -32.49 -8.88 -4.05
C ALA A 127 -31.65 -9.99 -4.69
N ALA A 128 -32.00 -10.36 -5.93
CA ALA A 128 -31.32 -11.41 -6.67
C ALA A 128 -29.84 -11.08 -7.00
N ARG A 129 -29.42 -9.82 -6.80
CA ARG A 129 -28.06 -9.33 -7.09
C ARG A 129 -27.61 -8.36 -6.02
N THR A 130 -26.34 -8.45 -5.65
CA THR A 130 -25.68 -7.54 -4.71
C THR A 130 -24.63 -6.71 -5.44
N ALA A 131 -24.69 -5.39 -5.29
CA ALA A 131 -23.64 -4.49 -5.72
C ALA A 131 -22.66 -4.25 -4.56
N LEU A 132 -21.37 -4.50 -4.79
CA LEU A 132 -20.33 -4.27 -3.79
C LEU A 132 -19.58 -2.97 -4.11
N VAL A 133 -19.66 -2.01 -3.18
CA VAL A 133 -18.87 -0.78 -3.21
C VAL A 133 -17.72 -0.93 -2.22
N VAL A 134 -16.48 -0.82 -2.70
CA VAL A 134 -15.28 -0.99 -1.88
C VAL A 134 -14.46 0.29 -1.92
N VAL A 135 -14.12 0.79 -0.74
CA VAL A 135 -13.20 1.91 -0.53
C VAL A 135 -12.28 1.53 0.64
N HIS A 136 -11.09 2.13 0.70
CA HIS A 136 -10.24 2.02 1.89
C HIS A 136 -10.30 3.33 2.67
N HIS A 137 -10.20 3.25 3.99
CA HIS A 137 -10.32 4.41 4.87
C HIS A 137 -8.99 4.74 5.58
N ASP A 138 -8.03 3.81 5.58
CA ASP A 138 -6.68 4.05 6.07
C ASP A 138 -5.94 5.05 5.17
N ALA A 139 -4.85 5.60 5.70
CA ALA A 139 -3.98 6.55 5.02
C ALA A 139 -2.54 6.07 5.03
N ALA A 140 -1.92 6.08 3.86
CA ALA A 140 -0.54 5.67 3.68
C ALA A 140 0.45 6.64 4.32
N HIS A 141 1.66 6.14 4.57
CA HIS A 141 2.80 6.98 4.91
C HIS A 141 3.28 7.76 3.69
N GLY A 142 3.74 8.99 3.90
CA GLY A 142 4.40 9.77 2.86
C GLY A 142 5.78 9.21 2.51
N GLY A 143 6.48 9.88 1.59
CA GLY A 143 7.80 9.43 1.14
C GLY A 143 8.29 10.21 -0.06
N ALA A 144 9.61 10.29 -0.23
CA ALA A 144 10.25 10.86 -1.40
C ALA A 144 9.85 10.13 -2.69
N VAL A 145 9.51 8.83 -2.60
CA VAL A 145 8.99 8.05 -3.73
C VAL A 145 7.62 8.54 -4.22
N PHE A 146 6.87 9.24 -3.36
CA PHE A 146 5.55 9.80 -3.67
C PHE A 146 5.62 11.29 -4.06
N ASP A 147 6.83 11.85 -4.20
CA ASP A 147 6.98 13.22 -4.65
C ASP A 147 6.41 13.37 -6.08
N PRO A 148 5.55 14.37 -6.34
CA PRO A 148 4.95 14.54 -7.67
C PRO A 148 5.89 15.21 -8.67
N ARG A 149 6.99 15.85 -8.24
CA ARG A 149 7.92 16.59 -9.12
C ARG A 149 8.48 15.73 -10.25
N PRO A 150 8.90 14.47 -10.04
CA PRO A 150 9.34 13.59 -11.13
C PRO A 150 8.24 13.34 -12.17
N ILE A 151 6.97 13.21 -11.75
CA ILE A 151 5.84 13.07 -12.69
C ILE A 151 5.66 14.35 -13.48
N HIS A 152 5.64 15.50 -12.81
CA HIS A 152 5.48 16.77 -13.48
C HIS A 152 6.63 17.05 -14.45
N LEU A 153 7.85 16.68 -14.09
CA LEU A 153 9.00 16.75 -14.98
C LEU A 153 8.83 15.80 -16.18
N PHE A 154 8.42 14.55 -15.96
CA PHE A 154 8.16 13.60 -17.05
C PHE A 154 7.03 14.07 -17.99
N ALA A 155 5.95 14.62 -17.44
CA ALA A 155 4.86 15.20 -18.20
C ALA A 155 5.33 16.39 -19.05
N ARG A 156 6.24 17.22 -18.52
CA ARG A 156 6.85 18.36 -19.25
C ARG A 156 7.82 17.90 -20.35
N LEU A 157 8.70 16.94 -20.04
CA LEU A 157 9.76 16.49 -20.95
C LEU A 157 9.27 15.52 -22.04
N ALA A 158 8.23 14.73 -21.76
CA ALA A 158 7.76 13.69 -22.66
C ALA A 158 6.20 13.59 -22.69
N PRO A 159 5.49 14.66 -23.07
CA PRO A 159 4.02 14.75 -22.93
C PRO A 159 3.27 13.66 -23.69
N ARG A 160 3.72 13.29 -24.90
CA ARG A 160 3.11 12.20 -25.69
C ARG A 160 3.24 10.83 -25.04
N ARG A 161 4.35 10.58 -24.32
CA ARG A 161 4.57 9.32 -23.60
C ARG A 161 3.78 9.30 -22.29
N HIS A 162 3.77 10.43 -21.57
CA HIS A 162 2.95 10.60 -20.38
C HIS A 162 1.45 10.38 -20.69
N ALA A 163 0.92 10.98 -21.74
CA ALA A 163 -0.49 10.83 -22.12
C ALA A 163 -0.88 9.38 -22.49
N ARG A 164 0.07 8.55 -22.94
CA ARG A 164 -0.15 7.13 -23.23
C ARG A 164 0.12 6.23 -22.02
N SER A 165 0.69 6.77 -20.95
CA SER A 165 1.03 6.00 -19.76
C SER A 165 -0.20 5.88 -18.88
N THR A 166 -0.80 4.71 -18.84
CA THR A 166 -1.91 4.39 -17.93
C THR A 166 -1.41 3.88 -16.57
N ARG A 167 -0.09 3.72 -16.41
CA ARG A 167 0.55 3.21 -15.21
C ARG A 167 1.74 4.07 -14.85
N TRP A 168 2.05 4.15 -13.56
CA TRP A 168 3.35 4.61 -13.11
C TRP A 168 4.46 3.71 -13.66
N PRO A 169 5.68 4.24 -13.86
CA PRO A 169 6.85 3.42 -14.11
C PRO A 169 6.92 2.26 -13.11
N PRO A 170 7.45 1.09 -13.52
CA PRO A 170 7.50 -0.12 -12.72
C PRO A 170 8.46 0.01 -11.50
N LEU A 171 8.26 0.97 -10.60
CA LEU A 171 9.12 1.24 -9.44
C LEU A 171 9.22 0.01 -8.53
N LEU A 172 8.14 -0.78 -8.39
CA LEU A 172 8.20 -2.04 -7.64
C LEU A 172 9.15 -3.08 -8.27
N TRP A 173 9.44 -2.98 -9.57
CA TRP A 173 10.42 -3.87 -10.20
C TRP A 173 11.84 -3.57 -9.72
N THR A 174 12.13 -2.35 -9.25
CA THR A 174 13.45 -2.06 -8.66
C THR A 174 13.60 -2.72 -7.29
N VAL A 175 12.48 -2.95 -6.59
CA VAL A 175 12.44 -3.64 -5.29
C VAL A 175 12.82 -5.12 -5.44
N ILE A 176 12.32 -5.79 -6.49
CA ILE A 176 12.69 -7.20 -6.80
C ILE A 176 14.03 -7.27 -7.53
N GLY A 177 14.28 -6.33 -8.44
CA GLY A 177 15.42 -6.34 -9.36
C GLY A 177 16.78 -6.28 -8.66
N GLY A 178 16.89 -5.58 -7.53
CA GLY A 178 18.14 -5.51 -6.75
C GLY A 178 18.64 -6.90 -6.31
N PRO A 179 17.90 -7.61 -5.45
CA PRO A 179 18.26 -8.97 -5.03
C PRO A 179 18.39 -9.97 -6.19
N LEU A 180 17.58 -9.85 -7.25
CA LEU A 180 17.68 -10.72 -8.42
C LEU A 180 19.02 -10.53 -9.15
N LEU A 181 19.45 -9.29 -9.36
CA LEU A 181 20.76 -8.99 -9.96
C LEU A 181 21.91 -9.44 -9.06
N VAL A 182 21.77 -9.34 -7.74
CA VAL A 182 22.75 -9.92 -6.81
C VAL A 182 22.85 -11.43 -7.00
N ALA A 183 21.72 -12.14 -7.09
CA ALA A 183 21.69 -13.59 -7.29
C ALA A 183 22.37 -13.99 -8.61
N LEU A 184 22.02 -13.31 -9.71
CA LEU A 184 22.59 -13.54 -11.03
C LEU A 184 24.10 -13.24 -11.07
N GLY A 185 24.52 -12.08 -10.57
CA GLY A 185 25.92 -11.69 -10.52
C GLY A 185 26.77 -12.61 -9.65
N ALA A 186 26.23 -13.06 -8.52
CA ALA A 186 26.91 -14.02 -7.64
C ALA A 186 27.02 -15.42 -8.27
N ALA A 187 25.96 -15.91 -8.91
CA ALA A 187 25.95 -17.22 -9.55
C ALA A 187 26.87 -17.30 -10.79
N THR A 188 26.90 -16.22 -11.59
CA THR A 188 27.72 -16.12 -12.80
C THR A 188 29.15 -15.64 -12.55
N GLY A 189 29.45 -15.15 -11.34
CA GLY A 189 30.76 -14.59 -11.00
C GLY A 189 31.02 -13.21 -11.60
N TRP A 190 29.98 -12.47 -12.00
CA TRP A 190 30.08 -11.12 -12.57
C TRP A 190 29.93 -10.04 -11.49
N PRO A 191 31.05 -9.45 -11.00
CA PRO A 191 31.00 -8.53 -9.87
C PRO A 191 30.21 -7.25 -10.19
N GLY A 192 30.29 -6.74 -11.43
CA GLY A 192 29.54 -5.54 -11.83
C GLY A 192 28.03 -5.71 -11.75
N VAL A 193 27.49 -6.86 -12.16
CA VAL A 193 26.05 -7.16 -12.04
C VAL A 193 25.63 -7.29 -10.58
N ARG A 194 26.45 -7.98 -9.78
CA ARG A 194 26.21 -8.11 -8.34
C ARG A 194 26.20 -6.74 -7.66
N ASP A 195 27.21 -5.92 -7.91
CA ASP A 195 27.39 -4.63 -7.23
C ASP A 195 26.32 -3.63 -7.69
N ALA A 196 25.88 -3.66 -8.95
CA ALA A 196 24.71 -2.92 -9.42
C ALA A 196 23.42 -3.37 -8.72
N GLY A 197 23.21 -4.68 -8.58
CA GLY A 197 22.09 -5.24 -7.82
C GLY A 197 22.09 -4.80 -6.35
N ALA A 198 23.27 -4.80 -5.72
CA ALA A 198 23.44 -4.35 -4.34
C ALA A 198 23.13 -2.86 -4.17
N LEU A 199 23.56 -2.02 -5.11
CA LEU A 199 23.26 -0.59 -5.11
C LEU A 199 21.75 -0.34 -5.25
N LEU A 200 21.08 -1.06 -6.15
CA LEU A 200 19.63 -0.97 -6.33
C LEU A 200 18.88 -1.42 -5.06
N ALA A 201 19.29 -2.53 -4.45
CA ALA A 201 18.70 -3.03 -3.22
C ALA A 201 18.92 -2.03 -2.06
N ALA A 202 20.10 -1.44 -1.94
CA ALA A 202 20.39 -0.40 -0.94
C ALA A 202 19.53 0.85 -1.15
N GLY A 203 19.32 1.27 -2.40
CA GLY A 203 18.39 2.36 -2.74
C GLY A 203 16.95 2.05 -2.32
N ALA A 204 16.47 0.83 -2.57
CA ALA A 204 15.16 0.38 -2.11
C ALA A 204 15.05 0.42 -0.57
N VAL A 205 16.07 -0.04 0.16
CA VAL A 205 16.14 0.10 1.63
C VAL A 205 16.02 1.57 2.03
N GLY A 206 16.77 2.46 1.38
CA GLY A 206 16.72 3.90 1.64
C GLY A 206 15.32 4.49 1.51
N PHE A 207 14.60 4.15 0.43
CA PHE A 207 13.21 4.58 0.26
C PHE A 207 12.26 3.99 1.31
N MET A 208 12.41 2.71 1.66
CA MET A 208 11.58 2.09 2.70
C MET A 208 11.82 2.70 4.08
N VAL A 209 13.06 3.08 4.40
CA VAL A 209 13.41 3.82 5.61
C VAL A 209 12.80 5.23 5.60
N ASP A 210 12.86 5.94 4.46
CA ASP A 210 12.24 7.26 4.32
C ASP A 210 10.71 7.20 4.53
N ILE A 211 10.04 6.20 3.97
CA ILE A 211 8.60 5.95 4.20
C ILE A 211 8.33 5.68 5.68
N GLY A 212 9.08 4.75 6.29
CA GLY A 212 8.88 4.34 7.67
C GLY A 212 9.14 5.44 8.70
N ARG A 213 9.91 6.48 8.35
CA ARG A 213 10.20 7.64 9.21
C ARG A 213 9.16 8.75 9.11
N ARG A 214 8.30 8.73 8.09
CA ARG A 214 7.28 9.76 7.87
C ARG A 214 5.98 9.39 8.55
N ALA A 215 5.17 10.39 8.84
CA ALA A 215 3.81 10.19 9.30
C ALA A 215 2.87 9.79 8.14
N ALA A 216 1.72 9.22 8.50
CA ALA A 216 0.61 9.08 7.57
C ALA A 216 0.18 10.44 7.03
N VAL A 217 -0.12 10.50 5.74
CA VAL A 217 -0.65 11.70 5.09
C VAL A 217 -2.11 11.91 5.49
N PRO A 218 -2.68 13.13 5.30
CA PRO A 218 -4.10 13.36 5.54
C PRO A 218 -5.04 12.50 4.68
N GLY A 219 -4.58 11.98 3.53
CA GLY A 219 -5.34 11.04 2.69
C GLY A 219 -6.72 11.55 2.23
N ALA A 220 -6.84 12.86 1.99
CA ALA A 220 -8.13 13.48 1.66
C ALA A 220 -8.69 12.92 0.34
N ASN A 221 -7.87 12.89 -0.72
CA ASN A 221 -8.24 12.27 -2.00
C ASN A 221 -7.99 10.76 -2.03
N ASP A 222 -7.06 10.27 -1.21
CA ASP A 222 -6.65 8.86 -1.14
C ASP A 222 -6.71 8.39 0.33
N ASN A 223 -7.88 7.96 0.83
CA ASN A 223 -9.15 7.82 0.09
C ASN A 223 -10.37 8.26 0.92
N ALA A 224 -10.25 9.33 1.70
CA ALA A 224 -11.38 9.90 2.44
C ALA A 224 -12.51 10.37 1.50
N SER A 225 -12.18 10.84 0.30
CA SER A 225 -13.15 11.19 -0.75
C SER A 225 -13.99 9.98 -1.19
N GLY A 226 -13.38 8.80 -1.33
CA GLY A 226 -14.10 7.56 -1.60
C GLY A 226 -15.06 7.17 -0.46
N VAL A 227 -14.61 7.30 0.80
CA VAL A 227 -15.49 7.09 1.96
C VAL A 227 -16.67 8.08 1.95
N ALA A 228 -16.42 9.36 1.68
CA ALA A 228 -17.47 10.36 1.58
C ALA A 228 -18.48 10.04 0.47
N ALA A 229 -18.00 9.60 -0.70
CA ALA A 229 -18.85 9.16 -1.80
C ALA A 229 -19.68 7.91 -1.43
N MET A 230 -19.07 6.93 -0.75
CA MET A 230 -19.77 5.74 -0.25
C MET A 230 -20.90 6.11 0.73
N LEU A 231 -20.66 7.06 1.64
CA LEU A 231 -21.70 7.55 2.56
C LEU A 231 -22.87 8.22 1.81
N ARG A 232 -22.62 8.83 0.64
CA ARG A 232 -23.67 9.42 -0.21
C ARG A 232 -24.45 8.36 -0.96
N VAL A 233 -23.79 7.32 -1.45
CA VAL A 233 -24.47 6.15 -2.01
C VAL A 233 -25.37 5.50 -0.97
N ALA A 234 -24.89 5.32 0.27
CA ALA A 234 -25.69 4.75 1.35
C ALA A 234 -26.93 5.60 1.67
N GLU A 235 -26.82 6.93 1.71
CA GLU A 235 -27.97 7.82 1.92
C GLU A 235 -28.98 7.76 0.76
N ALA A 236 -28.50 7.74 -0.49
CA ALA A 236 -29.37 7.66 -1.66
C ALA A 236 -30.13 6.33 -1.78
N LEU A 237 -29.72 5.30 -1.04
CA LEU A 237 -30.35 3.97 -0.99
C LEU A 237 -31.20 3.75 0.26
N ARG A 238 -31.40 4.78 1.11
CA ARG A 238 -32.33 4.71 2.25
C ARG A 238 -33.80 4.81 1.82
N ASP A 239 -34.04 5.38 0.64
CA ASP A 239 -35.35 5.57 0.01
C ASP A 239 -35.56 4.56 -1.14
#